data_AF-F9WJJ1-F1
#
_entry.id   AF-F9WJJ1-F1
#
_cell.length_a   1.000
_cell.length_b   1.000
_cell.length_c   1.000
_cell.angle_alpha   90.00
_cell.angle_beta   90.00
_cell.angle_gamma   90.00
#
_symmetry.space_group_name_H-M   'P 1'
#
loop_
_entity.id
_entity.type
_entity.pdbx_description
1 polymer ?
#
loop_
_entity_poly.entity_id
_entity_poly.type
_entity_poly.pdbx_seq_one_letter_code
_entity_poly.pdbx_strand_id
1 'polypeptide(L)'
;MPFIRTGLATLRRSVEVHKKIPQSVFNDVARNIDEVLNPNLKDYEGSRVTPHHGAVQRHTADRGWKDCELSLDDNGIVMRDVETGTTEKVELGALTSVCPIDASMAREKYVFAVKNHTGKAYWFKDVDEAAYKRWITVLQNAVPS
;
A
#
# COMPACT_ATOMS: atom_id res chain seq x y z
N MET A 1 16.19 7.69 -17.34
CA MET A 1 16.47 6.95 -16.08
C MET A 1 17.87 6.30 -16.06
N PRO A 2 19.01 7.04 -16.13
CA PRO A 2 20.34 6.41 -16.12
C PRO A 2 20.78 5.92 -14.73
N PHE A 3 20.42 6.67 -13.68
CA PHE A 3 20.88 6.46 -12.31
C PHE A 3 20.37 5.14 -11.70
N ILE A 4 19.11 4.77 -11.99
CA ILE A 4 18.49 3.53 -11.52
C ILE A 4 19.18 2.31 -12.18
N ARG A 5 19.50 2.40 -13.48
CA ARG A 5 20.17 1.32 -14.21
C ARG A 5 21.57 1.05 -13.64
N THR A 6 22.32 2.11 -13.35
CA THR A 6 23.65 1.99 -12.72
C THR A 6 23.56 1.45 -11.30
N GLY A 7 22.58 1.89 -10.50
CA GLY A 7 22.36 1.39 -9.14
C GLY A 7 22.02 -0.10 -9.09
N LEU A 8 21.14 -0.57 -9.97
CA LEU A 8 20.76 -1.99 -10.06
C LEU A 8 21.91 -2.87 -10.57
N ALA A 9 22.72 -2.38 -11.50
CA ALA A 9 23.92 -3.09 -11.96
C ALA A 9 24.97 -3.24 -10.83
N THR A 10 25.16 -2.18 -10.03
CA THR A 10 26.04 -2.25 -8.85
C THR A 10 25.49 -3.23 -7.80
N LEU A 11 24.17 -3.20 -7.55
CA LEU A 11 23.52 -4.14 -6.62
C LEU A 11 23.70 -5.60 -7.07
N ARG A 12 23.46 -5.90 -8.35
CA ARG A 12 23.69 -7.22 -8.94
C ARG A 12 25.12 -7.70 -8.67
N ARG A 13 26.10 -6.84 -8.95
CA ARG A 13 27.52 -7.15 -8.75
C ARG A 13 27.87 -7.37 -7.27
N SER A 14 27.29 -6.59 -6.36
CA SER A 14 27.48 -6.77 -4.91
C SER A 14 26.89 -8.08 -4.40
N VAL A 15 25.76 -8.51 -4.95
CA VAL A 15 25.10 -9.79 -4.61
C VAL A 15 25.90 -10.98 -5.18
N GLU A 16 26.48 -10.86 -6.38
CA GLU A 16 27.37 -11.87 -6.99
C GLU A 16 28.64 -12.14 -6.16
N VAL A 17 29.19 -11.10 -5.53
CA VAL A 17 30.43 -11.19 -4.75
C VAL A 17 30.21 -11.77 -3.35
N HIS A 18 28.99 -11.69 -2.81
CA HIS A 18 28.68 -12.16 -1.46
C HIS A 18 28.39 -13.67 -1.41
N LYS A 19 29.42 -14.46 -1.09
CA LYS A 19 29.39 -15.94 -0.93
C LYS A 19 28.44 -16.50 0.15
N LYS A 20 27.62 -15.67 0.81
CA LYS A 20 26.66 -16.09 1.85
C LYS A 20 25.21 -16.03 1.38
N ILE A 21 24.94 -15.56 0.17
CA ILE A 21 23.59 -15.47 -0.37
C ILE A 21 23.23 -16.84 -0.98
N PRO A 22 22.13 -17.50 -0.55
CA PRO A 22 21.66 -18.72 -1.18
C PRO A 22 21.40 -18.48 -2.67
N GLN A 23 21.80 -19.43 -3.52
CA GLN A 23 21.71 -19.30 -4.97
C GLN A 23 20.26 -19.04 -5.45
N SER A 24 19.26 -19.53 -4.73
CA SER A 24 17.84 -19.25 -5.00
C SER A 24 17.52 -17.76 -4.86
N VAL A 25 17.95 -17.13 -3.76
CA VAL A 25 17.78 -15.70 -3.49
C VAL A 25 18.54 -14.86 -4.51
N PHE A 26 19.74 -15.31 -4.91
CA PHE A 26 20.50 -14.69 -5.98
C PHE A 26 19.72 -14.69 -7.31
N ASN A 27 19.18 -15.84 -7.69
CA ASN A 27 18.43 -16.00 -8.94
C ASN A 27 17.14 -15.17 -8.93
N ASP A 28 16.48 -15.03 -7.79
CA ASP A 28 15.28 -14.19 -7.64
C ASP A 28 15.62 -12.71 -7.77
N VAL A 29 16.69 -12.26 -7.13
CA VAL A 29 17.18 -10.87 -7.26
C VAL A 29 17.62 -10.58 -8.69
N ALA A 30 18.37 -11.48 -9.33
CA ALA A 30 18.83 -11.30 -10.71
C ALA A 30 17.66 -11.24 -11.69
N ARG A 31 16.65 -12.11 -11.54
CA ARG A 31 15.43 -12.11 -12.35
C ARG A 31 14.66 -10.79 -12.22
N ASN A 32 14.43 -10.31 -11.01
CA ASN A 32 13.75 -9.04 -10.77
C ASN A 32 14.52 -7.85 -11.37
N ILE A 33 15.86 -7.88 -11.31
CA ILE A 33 16.72 -6.86 -11.93
C ILE A 33 16.61 -6.93 -13.47
N ASP A 34 16.65 -8.12 -14.05
CA ASP A 34 16.55 -8.33 -15.50
C ASP A 34 15.16 -7.94 -16.02
N GLU A 35 14.09 -8.18 -15.25
CA GLU A 35 12.73 -7.69 -15.53
C GLU A 35 12.71 -6.15 -15.52
N VAL A 36 13.15 -5.48 -14.46
CA VAL A 36 13.15 -4.01 -14.37
C VAL A 36 14.03 -3.33 -15.44
N LEU A 37 15.09 -4.00 -15.91
CA LEU A 37 16.01 -3.47 -16.92
C LEU A 37 15.57 -3.77 -18.37
N ASN A 38 14.59 -4.66 -18.57
CA ASN A 38 14.11 -5.06 -19.89
C ASN A 38 13.52 -3.85 -20.63
N PRO A 39 14.15 -3.39 -21.74
CA PRO A 39 13.69 -2.22 -22.47
C PRO A 39 12.36 -2.45 -23.22
N ASN A 40 11.88 -3.69 -23.30
CA ASN A 40 10.57 -4.07 -23.88
C ASN A 40 9.48 -4.24 -22.83
N LEU A 41 9.78 -4.07 -21.53
CA LEU A 41 8.72 -3.76 -20.58
C LEU A 41 8.24 -2.38 -20.97
N LYS A 42 7.10 -2.32 -21.67
CA LYS A 42 6.29 -1.11 -21.73
C LYS A 42 6.28 -0.59 -20.30
N ASP A 43 6.64 0.68 -20.09
CA ASP A 43 6.31 1.36 -18.84
C ASP A 43 4.91 0.89 -18.48
N TYR A 44 4.74 0.31 -17.29
CA TYR A 44 3.45 -0.25 -16.89
C TYR A 44 2.47 0.94 -16.81
N GLU A 45 1.83 1.25 -17.93
CA GLU A 45 0.75 2.23 -18.08
C GLU A 45 -0.57 1.66 -17.56
N GLY A 46 -0.53 0.60 -16.75
CA GLY A 46 -1.65 0.23 -15.90
C GLY A 46 -1.67 1.17 -14.71
N SER A 47 -2.83 1.78 -14.41
CA SER A 47 -3.00 2.47 -13.14
C SER A 47 -2.57 1.52 -12.01
N ARG A 48 -1.68 1.97 -11.13
CA ARG A 48 -1.32 1.22 -9.91
C ARG A 48 -2.51 1.08 -8.96
N VAL A 49 -3.58 1.82 -9.24
CA VAL A 49 -4.84 1.77 -8.52
C VAL A 49 -5.71 0.67 -9.11
N THR A 50 -5.96 -0.36 -8.29
CA THR A 50 -7.07 -1.29 -8.53
C THR A 50 -8.28 -0.75 -7.78
N PRO A 51 -9.35 -0.32 -8.47
CA PRO A 51 -10.55 0.15 -7.79
C PRO A 51 -11.06 -0.89 -6.80
N HIS A 52 -11.33 -0.46 -5.58
CA HIS A 52 -11.78 -1.35 -4.52
C HIS A 52 -12.81 -0.65 -3.65
N HIS A 53 -13.85 -1.38 -3.24
CA HIS A 53 -14.91 -0.88 -2.37
C HIS A 53 -15.30 -1.97 -1.38
N GLY A 54 -15.55 -1.56 -0.14
CA GLY A 54 -15.97 -2.48 0.91
C GLY A 54 -16.35 -1.74 2.19
N ALA A 55 -17.10 -2.44 3.04
CA ALA A 55 -17.41 -1.98 4.37
C ALA A 55 -16.22 -2.25 5.30
N VAL A 56 -15.85 -1.23 6.08
CA VAL A 56 -14.82 -1.29 7.13
C VAL A 56 -15.35 -0.55 8.35
N GLN A 57 -14.65 -0.64 9.48
CA GLN A 57 -14.90 0.26 10.60
C GLN A 57 -13.80 1.30 10.69
N ARG A 58 -14.15 2.58 10.74
CA ARG A 58 -13.23 3.70 10.87
C ARG A 58 -13.18 4.17 12.32
N HIS A 59 -11.98 4.42 12.85
CA HIS A 59 -11.84 5.04 14.16
C HIS A 59 -11.97 6.56 14.06
N THR A 60 -12.81 7.12 14.91
CA THR A 60 -13.05 8.56 15.05
C THR A 60 -12.79 8.97 16.49
N ALA A 61 -12.27 10.19 16.70
CA ALA A 61 -11.84 10.64 18.03
C ALA A 61 -13.02 10.81 19.00
N ASP A 62 -14.20 11.13 18.46
CA ASP A 62 -15.45 11.39 19.18
C ASP A 62 -16.28 10.13 19.42
N ARG A 63 -16.26 9.16 18.49
CA ARG A 63 -17.21 8.03 18.48
C ARG A 63 -16.57 6.64 18.45
N GLY A 64 -15.24 6.55 18.45
CA GLY A 64 -14.52 5.26 18.37
C GLY A 64 -14.68 4.61 17.00
N TRP A 65 -14.76 3.28 16.96
CA TRP A 65 -14.94 2.50 15.73
C TRP A 65 -16.39 2.57 15.22
N LYS A 66 -16.57 3.04 13.99
CA LYS A 66 -17.87 3.22 13.34
C LYS A 66 -17.88 2.67 11.94
N ASP A 67 -19.02 2.15 11.52
CA ASP A 67 -19.18 1.57 10.18
C ASP A 67 -18.99 2.64 9.11
N CYS A 68 -18.15 2.30 8.13
CA CYS A 68 -17.71 3.18 7.07
C CYS A 68 -17.66 2.40 5.76
N GLU A 69 -18.23 2.94 4.70
CA GLU A 69 -17.96 2.49 3.34
C GLU A 69 -16.65 3.14 2.89
N LEU A 70 -15.65 2.32 2.57
CA LEU A 70 -14.38 2.77 2.02
C LEU A 70 -14.34 2.42 0.54
N SER A 71 -13.97 3.38 -0.28
CA SER A 71 -13.66 3.17 -1.69
C SER A 71 -12.31 3.77 -2.05
N LEU A 72 -11.65 3.12 -3.00
CA LEU A 72 -10.41 3.53 -3.65
C LEU A 72 -10.66 3.56 -5.15
N ASP A 73 -10.29 4.67 -5.79
CA ASP A 73 -10.27 4.85 -7.25
C ASP A 73 -9.07 5.70 -7.66
N ASP A 74 -8.94 5.99 -8.96
CA ASP A 74 -7.84 6.82 -9.50
C ASP A 74 -7.80 8.24 -8.91
N ASN A 75 -8.90 8.72 -8.30
CA ASN A 75 -8.96 10.02 -7.66
C ASN A 75 -8.51 9.98 -6.19
N GLY A 76 -8.51 8.82 -5.55
CA GLY A 76 -8.07 8.63 -4.17
C GLY A 76 -9.02 7.75 -3.36
N ILE A 77 -9.10 8.03 -2.05
CA ILE A 77 -10.01 7.31 -1.16
C ILE A 77 -11.23 8.16 -0.81
N VAL A 78 -12.40 7.52 -0.78
CA VAL A 78 -13.64 8.10 -0.28
C VAL A 78 -14.13 7.26 0.88
N MET A 79 -14.38 7.94 2.01
CA MET A 79 -14.86 7.36 3.26
C MET A 79 -16.25 7.92 3.54
N ARG A 80 -17.25 7.05 3.58
CA ARG A 80 -18.63 7.43 3.90
C ARG A 80 -19.05 6.81 5.22
N ASP A 81 -19.36 7.65 6.19
CA ASP A 81 -19.94 7.23 7.47
C ASP A 81 -21.37 6.71 7.23
N VAL A 82 -21.64 5.46 7.61
CA VAL A 82 -22.91 4.78 7.31
C VAL A 82 -24.07 5.35 8.13
N GLU A 83 -23.78 5.84 9.34
CA GLU A 83 -24.78 6.36 10.28
C GLU A 83 -25.27 7.75 9.87
N THR A 84 -24.35 8.62 9.47
CA THR A 84 -24.63 10.04 9.18
C THR A 84 -24.72 10.34 7.68
N GLY A 85 -24.23 9.43 6.82
CA GLY A 85 -24.09 9.66 5.39
C GLY A 85 -22.98 10.63 5.01
N THR A 86 -22.24 11.17 5.99
CA THR A 86 -21.17 12.14 5.77
C THR A 86 -20.04 11.49 4.97
N THR A 87 -19.58 12.17 3.93
CA THR A 87 -18.53 11.69 3.04
C THR A 87 -17.28 12.55 3.17
N GLU A 88 -16.13 11.91 3.36
CA GLU A 88 -14.81 12.55 3.36
C GLU A 88 -13.98 11.93 2.22
N LYS A 89 -13.36 12.78 1.40
CA LYS A 89 -12.47 12.36 0.30
C LYS A 89 -11.04 12.79 0.58
N VAL A 90 -10.09 11.92 0.27
CA VAL A 90 -8.66 12.23 0.27
C VAL A 90 -8.10 11.88 -1.09
N GLU A 91 -7.49 12.87 -1.74
CA GLU A 91 -6.90 12.69 -3.06
C GLU A 91 -5.74 11.70 -3.02
N LEU A 92 -5.58 10.92 -4.09
CA LEU A 92 -4.54 9.90 -4.16
C LEU A 92 -3.13 10.49 -3.96
N GLY A 93 -2.85 11.62 -4.61
CA GLY A 93 -1.59 12.35 -4.47
C GLY A 93 -1.34 12.91 -3.07
N ALA A 94 -2.36 12.95 -2.22
CA ALA A 94 -2.22 13.36 -0.84
C ALA A 94 -1.85 12.22 0.10
N LEU A 95 -2.03 10.96 -0.31
CA LEU A 95 -1.70 9.79 0.49
C LEU A 95 -0.19 9.56 0.52
N THR A 96 0.34 9.24 1.70
CA THR A 96 1.79 9.10 1.92
C THR A 96 2.19 7.71 2.40
N SER A 97 1.34 7.02 3.14
CA SER A 97 1.67 5.68 3.65
C SER A 97 0.44 4.90 4.06
N VAL A 98 0.52 3.58 3.90
CA VAL A 98 -0.47 2.62 4.39
C VAL A 98 0.26 1.60 5.26
N CYS A 99 -0.12 1.50 6.54
CA CYS A 99 0.59 0.68 7.51
C CYS A 99 -0.38 -0.26 8.26
N PRO A 100 -0.06 -1.56 8.34
CA PRO A 100 -0.58 -2.44 9.38
C PRO A 100 -0.38 -1.84 10.78
N ILE A 101 -1.35 -2.02 11.67
CA ILE A 101 -1.24 -1.65 13.08
C ILE A 101 -1.32 -2.90 13.93
N ASP A 102 -0.37 -3.05 14.86
CA ASP A 102 -0.33 -4.18 15.77
C ASP A 102 -1.55 -4.22 16.70
N ALA A 103 -2.08 -5.42 16.90
CA ALA A 103 -3.28 -5.62 17.71
C ALA A 103 -3.08 -5.22 19.19
N SER A 104 -1.84 -5.29 19.69
CA SER A 104 -1.49 -4.81 21.03
C SER A 104 -1.63 -3.29 21.16
N MET A 105 -1.33 -2.55 20.09
CA MET A 105 -1.46 -1.09 20.06
C MET A 105 -2.90 -0.65 19.86
N ALA A 106 -3.61 -1.28 18.91
CA ALA A 106 -4.98 -0.91 18.58
C ALA A 106 -6.04 -1.53 19.53
N ARG A 107 -5.65 -2.52 20.35
CA ARG A 107 -6.55 -3.38 21.13
C ARG A 107 -7.60 -4.10 20.29
N GLU A 108 -7.33 -4.23 19.00
CA GLU A 108 -8.24 -4.68 17.95
C GLU A 108 -7.43 -5.43 16.90
N LYS A 109 -8.06 -6.37 16.19
CA LYS A 109 -7.39 -7.11 15.10
C LYS A 109 -7.65 -6.44 13.75
N TYR A 110 -6.80 -6.76 12.78
CA TYR A 110 -6.97 -6.38 11.37
C TYR A 110 -7.07 -4.86 11.17
N VAL A 111 -6.26 -4.12 11.92
CA VAL A 111 -6.24 -2.67 11.91
C VAL A 111 -5.16 -2.18 10.96
N PHE A 112 -5.49 -1.16 10.16
CA PHE A 112 -4.56 -0.46 9.31
C PHE A 112 -4.77 1.04 9.36
N ALA A 113 -3.71 1.80 9.09
CA ALA A 113 -3.76 3.24 9.02
C ALA A 113 -3.32 3.74 7.64
N VAL A 114 -4.05 4.71 7.11
CA VAL A 114 -3.68 5.49 5.92
C VAL A 114 -3.31 6.89 6.38
N LYS A 115 -2.13 7.37 5.98
CA LYS A 115 -1.68 8.74 6.28
C LYS A 115 -1.69 9.60 5.03
N ASN A 116 -1.90 10.89 5.22
CA ASN A 116 -1.74 11.89 4.18
C ASN A 116 -0.53 12.82 4.44
N HIS A 117 -0.23 13.71 3.51
CA HIS A 117 0.88 14.68 3.63
C HIS A 117 0.67 15.72 4.74
N THR A 118 -0.56 15.89 5.26
CA THR A 118 -0.83 16.80 6.38
C THR A 118 -0.54 16.15 7.73
N GLY A 119 -0.09 14.90 7.75
CA GLY A 119 0.15 14.12 8.97
C GLY A 119 -1.12 13.53 9.59
N LYS A 120 -2.30 13.71 8.96
CA LYS A 120 -3.55 13.10 9.43
C LYS A 120 -3.51 11.60 9.13
N ALA A 121 -3.87 10.80 10.14
CA ALA A 121 -3.94 9.35 10.03
C ALA A 121 -5.40 8.88 10.13
N TYR A 122 -5.83 8.10 9.15
CA TYR A 122 -7.14 7.45 9.08
C TYR A 122 -6.99 5.99 9.46
N TRP A 123 -7.64 5.59 10.55
CA TRP A 123 -7.53 4.24 11.07
C TRP A 123 -8.78 3.47 10.68
N PHE A 124 -8.56 2.28 10.12
CA PHE A 124 -9.60 1.38 9.69
C PHE A 124 -9.35 0.00 10.28
N LYS A 125 -10.42 -0.74 10.50
CA LYS A 125 -10.35 -2.17 10.81
C LYS A 125 -11.36 -2.94 9.98
N ASP A 126 -10.99 -4.17 9.67
CA ASP A 126 -11.87 -5.14 9.05
C ASP A 126 -12.22 -6.24 10.07
N VAL A 127 -13.26 -7.01 9.78
CA VAL A 127 -13.63 -8.18 10.59
C VAL A 127 -12.93 -9.45 10.09
N ASP A 128 -12.48 -9.44 8.84
CA ASP A 128 -11.87 -10.58 8.16
C ASP A 128 -10.40 -10.32 7.78
N GLU A 129 -9.55 -11.32 8.02
CA GLU A 129 -8.11 -11.22 7.72
C GLU A 129 -7.85 -11.11 6.21
N ALA A 130 -8.62 -11.81 5.38
CA ALA A 130 -8.43 -11.77 3.93
C ALA A 130 -8.89 -10.44 3.34
N ALA A 131 -10.00 -9.87 3.83
CA ALA A 131 -10.45 -8.53 3.50
C ALA A 131 -9.42 -7.46 3.92
N TYR A 132 -8.91 -7.56 5.15
CA TYR A 132 -7.82 -6.71 5.63
C TYR A 132 -6.56 -6.77 4.75
N LYS A 133 -6.07 -7.97 4.42
CA LYS A 133 -4.90 -8.14 3.55
C LYS A 133 -5.13 -7.55 2.15
N ARG A 134 -6.36 -7.69 1.61
CA ARG A 134 -6.75 -7.06 0.35
C ARG A 134 -6.68 -5.55 0.44
N TRP A 135 -7.26 -4.94 1.47
CA TRP A 135 -7.19 -3.50 1.71
C TRP A 135 -5.77 -2.97 1.77
N ILE A 136 -4.90 -3.60 2.56
CA ILE A 136 -3.48 -3.25 2.65
C ILE A 136 -2.84 -3.30 1.26
N THR A 137 -3.05 -4.39 0.52
CA THR A 137 -2.42 -4.60 -0.79
C THR A 137 -2.86 -3.55 -1.81
N VAL A 138 -4.17 -3.33 -1.96
CA VAL A 138 -4.68 -2.37 -2.96
C VAL A 138 -4.29 -0.93 -2.63
N LEU A 139 -4.31 -0.56 -1.35
CA LEU A 139 -3.94 0.78 -0.91
C LEU A 139 -2.42 1.00 -1.02
N GLN A 140 -1.58 0.04 -0.64
CA GLN A 140 -0.12 0.15 -0.77
C GLN A 140 0.33 0.25 -2.23
N ASN A 141 -0.34 -0.46 -3.14
CA ASN A 141 -0.06 -0.35 -4.56
C ASN A 141 -0.43 1.04 -5.11
N ALA A 142 -1.52 1.62 -4.61
CA ALA A 142 -2.06 2.90 -5.04
C ALA A 142 -1.29 4.13 -4.51
N VAL A 143 -0.64 4.03 -3.35
CA VAL A 143 0.14 5.16 -2.78
C VAL A 143 1.32 5.51 -3.70
N PRO A 144 1.47 6.80 -4.10
CA PRO A 144 2.60 7.26 -4.90
C PRO A 144 3.93 6.97 -4.18
N SER A 145 4.89 6.39 -4.92
CA SER A 145 6.24 6.08 -4.42
C SER A 145 7.17 7.29 -4.51
#